data_AF-A0A2V8TRQ8-F1
#
_entry.id   AF-A0A2V8TRQ8-F1
#
_cell.length_a   1.000
_cell.length_b   1.000
_cell.length_c   1.000
_cell.angle_alpha   90.00
_cell.angle_beta   90.00
_cell.angle_gamma   90.00
#
_symmetry.space_group_name_H-M   'P 1'
#
loop_
_entity.id
_entity.type
_entity.pdbx_description
1 polymer ?
#
loop_
_entity_poly.entity_id
_entity_poly.type
_entity_poly.pdbx_seq_one_letter_code
_entity_poly.pdbx_strand_id
1 'polypeptide(L)'
;MPPMPKNGGAGLVALRRLRRQTRVSGALHMRTSQPTRRGLLAASLAGFAAGAAGQGCAPGGRGKQLSVVCVGGHPDDPESGCGGTLARYSEAGHKVSIVYLTRGERGIPGKSLDEAARIRTAEAQEACRILKARPVFAGQIDGATELNSGRVADFTKLLAAETPDLVFAQWPLDTHMDHQVAGLLTIRAYYALGGGFRLYFYEVDAGSQTQGYRPTDYIEITAVREKKKSALFAHKSQHGEEIYRRHHELMENFRGREARVTAAEAFVHLYCDTSPAELPLL
;
A
#
# COMPACT_ATOMS: atom_id res chain seq x y z
N MET A 1 -23.97 38.57 -22.53
CA MET A 1 -22.53 38.84 -22.31
C MET A 1 -22.39 39.51 -20.94
N PRO A 2 -21.38 39.25 -20.08
CA PRO A 2 -20.27 38.27 -20.02
C PRO A 2 -20.24 37.54 -18.63
N PRO A 3 -19.14 36.92 -18.11
CA PRO A 3 -17.96 36.28 -18.72
C PRO A 3 -17.82 34.77 -18.39
N MET A 4 -17.03 34.05 -19.21
CA MET A 4 -16.45 32.74 -18.87
C MET A 4 -15.31 32.89 -17.84
N PRO A 5 -15.07 31.89 -16.96
CA PRO A 5 -13.77 31.66 -16.38
C PRO A 5 -13.03 30.53 -17.09
N LYS A 6 -11.73 30.81 -17.25
CA LYS A 6 -10.69 30.07 -17.95
C LYS A 6 -10.25 28.80 -17.20
N ASN A 7 -9.67 27.88 -17.98
CA ASN A 7 -8.83 26.77 -17.57
C ASN A 7 -7.91 27.09 -16.38
N GLY A 8 -7.80 26.15 -15.43
CA GLY A 8 -6.75 26.09 -14.43
C GLY A 8 -6.46 24.62 -14.11
N GLY A 9 -5.32 24.12 -14.57
CA GLY A 9 -4.92 22.72 -14.49
C GLY A 9 -4.85 22.18 -13.06
N ALA A 10 -5.39 20.98 -12.88
CA ALA A 10 -5.30 20.21 -11.65
C ALA A 10 -3.85 19.74 -11.44
N GLY A 11 -3.26 20.15 -10.31
CA GLY A 11 -2.01 19.58 -9.81
C GLY A 11 -2.23 18.15 -9.35
N LEU A 12 -1.78 17.20 -10.15
CA LEU A 12 -1.78 15.77 -9.85
C LEU A 12 -0.68 15.49 -8.81
N VAL A 13 -1.01 14.83 -7.69
CA VAL A 13 0.00 14.12 -6.91
C VAL A 13 0.57 13.06 -7.84
N ALA A 14 1.84 13.18 -8.20
CA ALA A 14 2.46 12.34 -9.21
C ALA A 14 2.60 10.90 -8.69
N LEU A 15 1.64 10.04 -9.02
CA LEU A 15 1.90 8.60 -9.14
C LEU A 15 2.90 8.43 -10.29
N ARG A 16 4.15 8.14 -9.94
CA ARG A 16 5.23 7.97 -10.91
C ARG A 16 5.09 6.59 -11.55
N ARG A 17 4.32 6.52 -12.64
CA ARG A 17 4.21 5.32 -13.49
C ARG A 17 5.55 5.08 -14.21
N LEU A 18 6.35 4.11 -13.77
CA LEU A 18 7.44 3.58 -14.59
C LEU A 18 6.88 2.52 -15.55
N ARG A 19 6.54 2.91 -16.79
CA ARG A 19 6.26 1.95 -17.86
C ARG A 19 7.58 1.34 -18.34
N ARG A 20 7.72 0.00 -18.30
CA ARG A 20 8.79 -0.71 -19.01
C ARG A 20 8.56 -0.59 -20.52
N GLN A 21 9.49 0.05 -21.24
CA GLN A 21 9.65 -0.18 -22.69
C GLN A 21 10.61 -1.34 -22.87
N THR A 22 10.10 -2.52 -23.23
CA THR A 22 10.92 -3.58 -23.83
C THR A 22 11.01 -3.31 -25.32
N ARG A 23 12.09 -2.63 -25.76
CA ARG A 23 12.51 -2.72 -27.16
C ARG A 23 13.33 -3.98 -27.31
N VAL A 24 12.76 -4.98 -27.98
CA VAL A 24 13.53 -6.06 -28.58
C VAL A 24 14.07 -5.50 -29.89
N SER A 25 15.40 -5.44 -30.02
CA SER A 25 16.04 -5.18 -31.31
C SER A 25 17.27 -6.06 -31.45
N GLY A 26 17.17 -6.99 -32.39
CA GLY A 26 18.18 -7.37 -33.38
C GLY A 26 19.61 -7.62 -32.91
N ALA A 27 20.02 -8.88 -33.01
CA ALA A 27 21.41 -9.31 -32.94
C ALA A 27 22.29 -8.65 -34.02
N LEU A 28 23.54 -8.33 -33.66
CA LEU A 28 24.68 -8.44 -34.58
C LEU A 28 25.97 -8.68 -33.79
N HIS A 29 26.70 -9.73 -34.21
CA HIS A 29 28.07 -10.03 -33.79
C HIS A 29 29.03 -8.90 -34.17
N MET A 30 30.03 -8.59 -33.34
CA MET A 30 31.44 -9.00 -33.50
C MET A 30 32.41 -8.20 -32.62
N ARG A 31 33.44 -8.91 -32.15
CA ARG A 31 34.80 -8.48 -31.73
C ARG A 31 34.98 -7.79 -30.37
N THR A 32 35.45 -8.61 -29.43
CA THR A 32 36.13 -8.23 -28.20
C THR A 32 37.58 -7.81 -28.46
N SER A 33 37.96 -6.61 -28.04
CA SER A 33 39.36 -6.23 -27.78
C SER A 33 39.44 -5.55 -26.41
N GLN A 34 40.09 -6.20 -25.45
CA GLN A 34 40.38 -5.64 -24.13
C GLN A 34 41.47 -4.55 -24.22
N PRO A 35 41.35 -3.43 -23.49
CA PRO A 35 42.49 -2.59 -23.17
C PRO A 35 43.14 -3.04 -21.86
N THR A 36 44.47 -3.16 -21.90
CA THR A 36 45.35 -3.53 -20.80
C THR A 36 45.59 -2.36 -19.83
N ARG A 37 45.86 -2.72 -18.58
CA ARG A 37 46.24 -1.82 -17.48
C ARG A 37 47.62 -1.19 -17.74
N ARG A 38 47.68 0.12 -18.02
CA ARG A 38 48.73 1.04 -17.55
C ARG A 38 48.52 2.45 -18.14
N GLY A 39 48.52 3.44 -17.26
CA GLY A 39 48.65 4.86 -17.61
C GLY A 39 47.35 5.64 -17.47
N LEU A 40 47.16 6.28 -16.32
CA LEU A 40 47.21 7.74 -16.19
C LEU A 40 46.93 8.11 -14.72
N LEU A 41 48.00 8.39 -13.99
CA LEU A 41 48.01 9.24 -12.80
C LEU A 41 48.45 10.62 -13.28
N ALA A 42 47.61 11.64 -13.14
CA ALA A 42 47.96 12.96 -12.63
C ALA A 42 46.90 14.03 -12.96
N ALA A 43 46.65 14.87 -11.95
CA ALA A 43 46.15 16.24 -12.01
C ALA A 43 44.68 16.47 -12.40
N SER A 44 43.84 16.76 -11.41
CA SER A 44 43.46 18.15 -11.10
C SER A 44 42.55 18.22 -9.86
N LEU A 45 43.10 18.78 -8.78
CA LEU A 45 42.37 19.38 -7.67
C LEU A 45 41.90 20.77 -8.13
N ALA A 46 40.61 20.93 -8.43
CA ALA A 46 39.92 22.22 -8.41
C ALA A 46 38.40 22.03 -8.60
N GLY A 47 37.61 22.48 -7.62
CA GLY A 47 36.24 22.93 -7.87
C GLY A 47 35.11 21.92 -7.64
N PHE A 48 34.79 21.61 -6.39
CA PHE A 48 33.42 21.27 -6.00
C PHE A 48 33.02 22.00 -4.72
N ALA A 49 32.76 23.30 -4.88
CA ALA A 49 31.96 24.09 -3.94
C ALA A 49 30.87 24.79 -4.77
N ALA A 50 29.77 24.09 -5.01
CA ALA A 50 28.52 24.68 -5.48
C ALA A 50 27.38 23.89 -4.85
N GLY A 51 26.56 24.60 -4.07
CA GLY A 51 25.63 24.04 -3.11
C GLY A 51 24.55 23.16 -3.74
N ALA A 52 24.37 21.98 -3.16
CA ALA A 52 23.10 21.28 -3.20
C ALA A 52 22.16 21.95 -2.19
N ALA A 53 21.66 23.14 -2.54
CA ALA A 53 20.43 23.64 -1.94
C ALA A 53 19.31 22.70 -2.41
N GLY A 54 18.93 21.77 -1.53
CA GLY A 54 17.74 20.97 -1.70
C GLY A 54 16.57 21.91 -1.99
N GLN A 55 15.96 21.76 -3.15
CA GLN A 55 14.65 22.34 -3.41
C GLN A 55 13.68 21.63 -2.47
N GLY A 56 13.49 22.23 -1.29
CA GLY A 56 12.37 21.93 -0.43
C GLY A 56 11.11 22.06 -1.27
N CYS A 57 10.37 20.96 -1.36
CA CYS A 57 9.05 20.97 -1.97
C CYS A 57 8.17 21.88 -1.11
N ALA A 58 7.98 23.12 -1.54
CA ALA A 58 7.00 24.01 -0.93
C ALA A 58 5.61 23.35 -1.01
N PRO A 59 4.75 23.50 0.00
CA PRO A 59 3.42 22.90 -0.03
C PRO A 59 2.59 23.59 -1.12
N GLY A 60 2.52 22.97 -2.29
CA GLY A 60 1.59 23.31 -3.36
C GLY A 60 0.15 23.26 -2.84
N GLY A 61 -0.69 24.17 -3.36
CA GLY A 61 -2.02 24.48 -2.83
C GLY A 61 -2.88 23.28 -2.41
N ARG A 62 -3.70 23.48 -1.37
CA ARG A 62 -4.56 22.45 -0.75
C ARG A 62 -5.50 21.84 -1.79
N GLY A 63 -5.08 20.74 -2.41
CA GLY A 63 -5.95 19.85 -3.15
C GLY A 63 -7.08 19.33 -2.26
N LYS A 64 -8.14 18.79 -2.87
CA LYS A 64 -9.26 18.18 -2.13
C LYS A 64 -8.73 17.21 -1.07
N GLN A 65 -9.21 17.34 0.16
CA GLN A 65 -8.94 16.36 1.21
C GLN A 65 -9.65 15.04 0.85
N LEU A 66 -8.88 14.00 0.58
CA LEU A 66 -9.38 12.66 0.30
C LEU A 66 -9.80 11.90 1.57
N SER A 67 -10.78 11.01 1.43
CA SER A 67 -11.05 9.91 2.36
C SER A 67 -10.35 8.64 1.88
N VAL A 68 -9.37 8.18 2.66
CA VAL A 68 -8.54 7.00 2.37
C VAL A 68 -8.88 5.91 3.38
N VAL A 69 -9.30 4.76 2.89
CA VAL A 69 -9.66 3.61 3.72
C VAL A 69 -8.69 2.46 3.45
N CYS A 70 -8.18 1.83 4.51
CA CYS A 70 -7.44 0.58 4.40
C CYS A 70 -8.24 -0.54 5.06
N VAL A 71 -8.43 -1.66 4.36
CA VAL A 71 -9.20 -2.82 4.83
C VAL A 71 -8.26 -4.01 4.99
N GLY A 72 -8.20 -4.58 6.19
CA GLY A 72 -7.45 -5.80 6.48
C GLY A 72 -8.24 -6.81 7.31
N GLY A 73 -7.81 -8.06 7.30
CA GLY A 73 -8.40 -9.14 8.08
C GLY A 73 -8.28 -8.91 9.58
N HIS A 74 -7.06 -8.61 10.04
CA HIS A 74 -6.71 -8.55 11.47
C HIS A 74 -5.97 -7.27 11.84
N PRO A 75 -5.92 -6.95 13.15
CA PRO A 75 -5.07 -5.88 13.67
C PRO A 75 -3.58 -6.17 13.54
N ASP A 76 -2.95 -5.65 12.48
CA ASP A 76 -1.52 -5.67 12.11
C ASP A 76 -1.37 -5.68 10.59
N ASP A 77 -2.32 -6.28 9.85
CA ASP A 77 -2.28 -6.39 8.40
C ASP A 77 -2.24 -5.03 7.68
N PRO A 78 -3.08 -4.03 8.03
CA PRO A 78 -3.01 -2.70 7.40
C PRO A 78 -1.70 -1.96 7.71
N GLU A 79 -1.20 -2.09 8.93
CA GLU A 79 0.05 -1.47 9.39
C GLU A 79 1.26 -2.09 8.68
N SER A 80 1.26 -3.41 8.51
CA SER A 80 2.33 -4.16 7.86
C SER A 80 2.33 -3.96 6.34
N GLY A 81 1.18 -4.07 5.69
CA GLY A 81 1.05 -3.96 4.24
C GLY A 81 1.06 -2.52 3.72
N CYS A 82 0.42 -1.59 4.45
CA CYS A 82 0.13 -0.22 3.98
C CYS A 82 0.60 0.89 4.92
N GLY A 83 1.20 0.60 6.08
CA GLY A 83 1.42 1.61 7.12
C GLY A 83 2.26 2.81 6.66
N GLY A 84 3.18 2.63 5.72
CA GLY A 84 3.95 3.73 5.13
C GLY A 84 3.07 4.62 4.25
N THR A 85 2.29 4.02 3.35
CA THR A 85 1.33 4.73 2.51
C THR A 85 0.30 5.49 3.33
N LEU A 86 -0.25 4.86 4.37
CA LEU A 86 -1.22 5.50 5.28
C LEU A 86 -0.60 6.69 6.02
N ALA A 87 0.63 6.55 6.50
CA ALA A 87 1.38 7.65 7.11
C ALA A 87 1.57 8.82 6.12
N ARG A 88 1.87 8.56 4.85
CA ARG A 88 1.99 9.63 3.84
C ARG A 88 0.68 10.36 3.61
N TYR A 89 -0.42 9.61 3.48
CA TYR A 89 -1.73 10.23 3.27
C TYR A 89 -2.15 11.07 4.48
N SER A 90 -1.93 10.59 5.70
CA SER A 90 -2.29 11.35 6.90
C SER A 90 -1.38 12.58 7.11
N GLU A 91 -0.09 12.50 6.80
CA GLU A 91 0.84 13.63 6.83
C GLU A 91 0.52 14.70 5.79
N ALA A 92 -0.01 14.30 4.64
CA ALA A 92 -0.51 15.20 3.61
C ALA A 92 -1.88 15.83 3.98
N GLY A 93 -2.43 15.50 5.15
CA GLY A 93 -3.68 16.08 5.67
C GLY A 93 -4.94 15.40 5.15
N HIS A 94 -4.85 14.21 4.55
CA HIS A 94 -6.02 13.41 4.16
C HIS A 94 -6.67 12.73 5.36
N LYS A 95 -7.96 12.38 5.24
CA LYS A 95 -8.65 11.57 6.25
C LYS A 95 -8.30 10.11 6.00
N VAL A 96 -7.81 9.43 7.03
CA VAL A 96 -7.42 8.02 6.94
C VAL A 96 -8.23 7.20 7.95
N SER A 97 -8.87 6.14 7.51
CA SER A 97 -9.47 5.12 8.36
C SER A 97 -8.93 3.73 8.03
N ILE A 98 -8.85 2.90 9.07
CA ILE A 98 -8.44 1.50 8.96
C ILE A 98 -9.60 0.64 9.43
N VAL A 99 -10.10 -0.20 8.53
CA VAL A 99 -11.18 -1.15 8.76
C VAL A 99 -10.55 -2.52 8.99
N TYR A 100 -10.67 -3.03 10.21
CA TYR A 100 -10.31 -4.39 10.56
C TYR A 100 -11.56 -5.26 10.46
N LEU A 101 -11.48 -6.36 9.70
CA LEU A 101 -12.60 -7.27 9.53
C LEU A 101 -12.97 -7.94 10.87
N THR A 102 -11.94 -8.30 11.64
CA THR A 102 -12.01 -8.98 12.93
C THR A 102 -11.27 -8.19 14.01
N ARG A 103 -11.27 -8.67 15.26
CA ARG A 103 -10.37 -8.16 16.31
C ARG A 103 -9.14 -9.04 16.52
N GLY A 104 -8.92 -10.05 15.68
CA GLY A 104 -7.83 -11.03 15.84
C GLY A 104 -8.01 -11.92 17.07
N GLU A 105 -9.26 -12.28 17.37
CA GLU A 105 -9.68 -12.97 18.59
C GLU A 105 -8.97 -14.32 18.82
N ARG A 106 -8.38 -14.93 17.79
CA ARG A 106 -7.65 -16.20 17.87
C ARG A 106 -6.14 -16.04 17.77
N GLY A 107 -5.64 -14.82 17.61
CA GLY A 107 -4.23 -14.56 17.37
C GLY A 107 -3.32 -14.53 18.59
N ILE A 108 -3.79 -14.86 19.80
CA ILE A 108 -2.93 -14.97 20.99
C ILE A 108 -3.07 -16.35 21.63
N PRO A 109 -2.08 -17.24 21.50
CA PRO A 109 -2.10 -18.56 22.12
C PRO A 109 -2.32 -18.49 23.64
N GLY A 110 -3.21 -19.34 24.15
CA GLY A 110 -3.48 -19.46 25.59
C GLY A 110 -4.40 -18.37 26.17
N LYS A 111 -4.92 -17.44 25.36
CA LYS A 111 -5.92 -16.46 25.79
C LYS A 111 -7.33 -16.82 25.33
N SER A 112 -8.34 -16.34 26.06
CA SER A 112 -9.73 -16.41 25.60
C SER A 112 -9.96 -15.45 24.42
N LEU A 113 -11.02 -15.70 23.65
CA LEU A 113 -11.40 -14.85 22.52
C LEU A 113 -11.59 -13.38 22.95
N ASP A 114 -12.32 -13.14 24.05
CA ASP A 114 -12.57 -11.78 24.56
C ASP A 114 -11.30 -11.09 25.05
N GLU A 115 -10.40 -11.84 25.71
CA GLU A 115 -9.15 -11.28 26.19
C GLU A 115 -8.24 -10.90 25.02
N ALA A 116 -8.11 -11.78 24.03
CA ALA A 116 -7.33 -11.52 22.81
C ALA A 116 -7.92 -10.34 22.02
N ALA A 117 -9.25 -10.31 21.84
CA ALA A 117 -9.96 -9.22 21.19
C ALA A 117 -9.64 -7.87 21.83
N ARG A 118 -9.70 -7.79 23.16
CA ARG A 118 -9.43 -6.57 23.93
C ARG A 118 -7.99 -6.10 23.76
N ILE A 119 -7.02 -7.02 23.86
CA ILE A 119 -5.59 -6.71 23.72
C ILE A 119 -5.32 -6.19 22.32
N ARG A 120 -5.69 -6.95 21.29
CA ARG A 120 -5.41 -6.60 19.89
C ARG A 120 -6.16 -5.34 19.45
N THR A 121 -7.37 -5.10 19.96
CA THR A 121 -8.09 -3.83 19.73
C THR A 121 -7.30 -2.64 20.26
N ALA A 122 -6.75 -2.74 21.48
CA ALA A 122 -5.96 -1.67 22.07
C ALA A 122 -4.65 -1.42 21.28
N GLU A 123 -4.00 -2.49 20.81
CA GLU A 123 -2.81 -2.39 19.96
C GLU A 123 -3.13 -1.72 18.62
N ALA A 124 -4.24 -2.10 17.97
CA ALA A 124 -4.73 -1.46 16.74
C ALA A 124 -5.01 0.04 16.93
N GLN A 125 -5.64 0.41 18.05
CA GLN A 125 -5.94 1.79 18.38
C GLN A 125 -4.66 2.62 18.55
N GLU A 126 -3.63 2.05 19.18
CA GLU A 126 -2.33 2.71 19.32
C GLU A 126 -1.62 2.85 17.97
N ALA A 127 -1.64 1.81 17.14
CA ALA A 127 -1.10 1.87 15.78
C ALA A 127 -1.80 2.94 14.93
N CYS A 128 -3.13 2.97 14.96
CA CYS A 128 -3.93 4.04 14.33
C CYS A 128 -3.56 5.42 14.84
N ARG A 129 -3.34 5.60 16.15
CA ARG A 129 -2.91 6.87 16.74
C ARG A 129 -1.56 7.33 16.17
N ILE A 130 -0.59 6.41 16.03
CA ILE A 130 0.73 6.67 15.44
C ILE A 130 0.60 7.10 13.97
N LEU A 131 -0.27 6.42 13.21
CA LEU A 131 -0.54 6.71 11.81
C LEU A 131 -1.46 7.92 11.59
N LYS A 132 -2.02 8.51 12.65
CA LYS A 132 -3.08 9.54 12.59
C LYS A 132 -4.30 9.07 11.77
N ALA A 133 -4.67 7.81 11.94
CA ALA A 133 -5.82 7.16 11.34
C ALA A 133 -6.91 6.86 12.38
N ARG A 134 -8.13 6.60 11.91
CA ARG A 134 -9.25 6.17 12.75
C ARG A 134 -9.50 4.65 12.61
N PRO A 135 -9.53 3.88 13.71
CA PRO A 135 -9.85 2.45 13.66
C PRO A 135 -11.35 2.23 13.50
N VAL A 136 -11.72 1.22 12.72
CA VAL A 136 -13.09 0.74 12.49
C VAL A 136 -13.08 -0.78 12.52
N PHE A 137 -14.03 -1.40 13.20
CA PHE A 137 -14.13 -2.87 13.30
C PHE A 137 -15.42 -3.35 12.65
N ALA A 138 -15.31 -4.22 11.65
CA ALA A 138 -16.47 -4.70 10.88
C ALA A 138 -17.28 -5.80 11.60
N GLY A 139 -16.73 -6.38 12.67
CA GLY A 139 -17.46 -7.27 13.58
C GLY A 139 -17.63 -8.70 13.08
N GLN A 140 -16.77 -9.17 12.17
CA GLN A 140 -16.60 -10.61 11.96
C GLN A 140 -15.63 -11.19 12.99
N ILE A 141 -15.59 -12.52 13.10
CA ILE A 141 -14.78 -13.23 14.09
C ILE A 141 -13.60 -13.91 13.41
N ASP A 142 -12.40 -13.68 13.96
CA ASP A 142 -11.15 -14.31 13.50
C ASP A 142 -11.29 -15.84 13.35
N GLY A 143 -10.88 -16.33 12.17
CA GLY A 143 -10.92 -17.74 11.78
C GLY A 143 -12.33 -18.29 11.50
N ALA A 144 -13.35 -17.44 11.57
CA ALA A 144 -14.74 -17.76 11.26
C ALA A 144 -15.38 -16.65 10.41
N THR A 145 -14.59 -15.99 9.57
CA THR A 145 -15.08 -14.98 8.65
C THR A 145 -15.97 -15.61 7.57
N GLU A 146 -16.98 -14.86 7.15
CA GLU A 146 -18.02 -15.30 6.24
C GLU A 146 -18.12 -14.37 5.03
N LEU A 147 -18.28 -14.98 3.86
CA LEU A 147 -18.64 -14.28 2.63
C LEU A 147 -20.01 -14.75 2.15
N ASN A 148 -21.05 -14.03 2.57
CA ASN A 148 -22.44 -14.24 2.13
C ASN A 148 -23.12 -12.90 1.85
N SER A 149 -24.35 -12.93 1.32
CA SER A 149 -25.09 -11.71 0.94
C SER A 149 -25.31 -10.75 2.12
N GLY A 150 -25.58 -11.27 3.32
CA GLY A 150 -25.72 -10.46 4.53
C GLY A 150 -24.43 -9.74 4.88
N ARG A 151 -23.31 -10.45 4.93
CA ARG A 151 -21.99 -9.85 5.19
C ARG A 151 -21.57 -8.83 4.14
N VAL A 152 -21.91 -9.08 2.87
CA VAL A 152 -21.70 -8.10 1.80
C VAL A 152 -22.52 -6.84 2.05
N ALA A 153 -23.80 -6.95 2.42
CA ALA A 153 -24.66 -5.80 2.69
C ALA A 153 -24.15 -4.98 3.89
N ASP A 154 -23.80 -5.64 4.99
CA ASP A 154 -23.26 -5.00 6.19
C ASP A 154 -21.93 -4.28 5.89
N PHE A 155 -21.01 -4.95 5.20
CA PHE A 155 -19.72 -4.37 4.84
C PHE A 155 -19.88 -3.22 3.83
N THR A 156 -20.79 -3.33 2.87
CA THR A 156 -21.10 -2.26 1.92
C THR A 156 -21.61 -1.02 2.64
N LYS A 157 -22.52 -1.18 3.61
CA LYS A 157 -23.03 -0.08 4.44
C LYS A 157 -21.92 0.58 5.24
N LEU A 158 -21.04 -0.21 5.86
CA LEU A 158 -19.88 0.29 6.59
C LEU A 158 -18.97 1.10 5.67
N LEU A 159 -18.57 0.55 4.53
CA LEU A 159 -17.67 1.22 3.60
C LEU A 159 -18.30 2.49 2.99
N ALA A 160 -19.61 2.48 2.72
CA ALA A 160 -20.32 3.67 2.24
C ALA A 160 -20.29 4.82 3.28
N ALA A 161 -20.38 4.50 4.57
CA ALA A 161 -20.32 5.49 5.65
C ALA A 161 -18.94 6.17 5.76
N GLU A 162 -17.88 5.50 5.29
CA GLU A 162 -16.52 6.07 5.20
C GLU A 162 -16.37 7.07 4.04
N THR A 163 -17.31 7.10 3.08
CA THR A 163 -17.27 7.96 1.89
C THR A 163 -15.92 7.94 1.15
N PRO A 164 -15.37 6.75 0.82
CA PRO A 164 -14.00 6.63 0.33
C PRO A 164 -13.81 7.31 -1.03
N ASP A 165 -12.68 7.99 -1.21
CA ASP A 165 -12.12 8.33 -2.53
C ASP A 165 -11.12 7.24 -2.99
N LEU A 166 -10.45 6.59 -2.02
CA LEU A 166 -9.39 5.61 -2.23
C LEU A 166 -9.51 4.48 -1.19
N VAL A 167 -9.44 3.24 -1.65
CA VAL A 167 -9.44 2.05 -0.80
C VAL A 167 -8.24 1.18 -1.10
N PHE A 168 -7.52 0.80 -0.05
CA PHE A 168 -6.53 -0.26 -0.06
C PHE A 168 -7.13 -1.48 0.63
N ALA A 169 -7.09 -2.65 0.01
CA ALA A 169 -7.60 -3.89 0.60
C ALA A 169 -6.63 -5.04 0.44
N GLN A 170 -6.80 -6.09 1.23
CA GLN A 170 -5.94 -7.26 1.15
C GLN A 170 -6.09 -7.97 -0.20
N TRP A 171 -4.97 -8.43 -0.76
CA TRP A 171 -4.97 -9.21 -2.00
C TRP A 171 -5.76 -10.53 -1.82
N PRO A 172 -6.75 -10.84 -2.68
CA PRO A 172 -7.63 -11.99 -2.44
C PRO A 172 -6.98 -13.37 -2.62
N LEU A 173 -5.86 -13.47 -3.35
CA LEU A 173 -5.14 -14.73 -3.51
C LEU A 173 -4.08 -14.85 -2.40
N ASP A 174 -4.52 -15.31 -1.24
CA ASP A 174 -3.74 -15.37 0.00
C ASP A 174 -3.94 -16.74 0.68
N THR A 175 -2.99 -17.21 1.50
CA THR A 175 -3.15 -18.48 2.24
C THR A 175 -4.08 -18.34 3.46
N HIS A 176 -4.30 -17.12 3.96
CA HIS A 176 -5.16 -16.86 5.12
C HIS A 176 -6.60 -16.57 4.70
N MET A 177 -7.57 -17.35 5.17
CA MET A 177 -8.99 -17.21 4.77
C MET A 177 -9.54 -15.80 5.05
N ASP A 178 -9.25 -15.23 6.21
CA ASP A 178 -9.75 -13.90 6.59
C ASP A 178 -9.20 -12.78 5.67
N HIS A 179 -7.99 -12.93 5.14
CA HIS A 179 -7.44 -12.01 4.13
C HIS A 179 -8.22 -12.11 2.82
N GLN A 180 -8.51 -13.34 2.39
CA GLN A 180 -9.34 -13.58 1.21
C GLN A 180 -10.72 -12.94 1.38
N VAL A 181 -11.37 -13.13 2.54
CA VAL A 181 -12.69 -12.56 2.83
C VAL A 181 -12.65 -11.04 2.87
N ALA A 182 -11.64 -10.42 3.49
CA ALA A 182 -11.47 -8.96 3.50
C ALA A 182 -11.34 -8.38 2.08
N GLY A 183 -10.51 -8.99 1.23
CA GLY A 183 -10.36 -8.63 -0.17
C GLY A 183 -11.65 -8.80 -0.97
N LEU A 184 -12.31 -9.95 -0.85
CA LEU A 184 -13.54 -10.28 -1.59
C LEU A 184 -14.74 -9.44 -1.16
N LEU A 185 -14.92 -9.16 0.14
CA LEU A 185 -15.96 -8.24 0.62
C LEU A 185 -15.74 -6.83 0.06
N THR A 186 -14.49 -6.37 0.01
CA THR A 186 -14.18 -5.07 -0.57
C THR A 186 -14.51 -5.02 -2.06
N ILE A 187 -14.20 -6.07 -2.82
CA ILE A 187 -14.59 -6.18 -4.24
C ILE A 187 -16.12 -6.14 -4.39
N ARG A 188 -16.85 -6.90 -3.57
CA ARG A 188 -18.32 -6.92 -3.63
C ARG A 188 -18.91 -5.55 -3.31
N ALA A 189 -18.42 -4.88 -2.28
CA ALA A 189 -18.84 -3.54 -1.91
C ALA A 189 -18.49 -2.50 -2.99
N TYR A 190 -17.32 -2.61 -3.61
CA TYR A 190 -16.90 -1.74 -4.71
C TYR A 190 -17.91 -1.74 -5.86
N TYR A 191 -18.33 -2.91 -6.33
CA TYR A 191 -19.33 -3.03 -7.38
C TYR A 191 -20.73 -2.63 -6.91
N ALA A 192 -21.12 -2.96 -5.67
CA ALA A 192 -22.40 -2.54 -5.10
C ALA A 192 -22.54 -1.01 -4.98
N LEU A 193 -21.42 -0.31 -4.80
CA LEU A 193 -21.34 1.16 -4.75
C LEU A 193 -21.07 1.79 -6.13
N GLY A 194 -21.21 1.04 -7.21
CA GLY A 194 -21.08 1.54 -8.58
C GLY A 194 -19.65 1.92 -8.98
N GLY A 195 -18.64 1.42 -8.28
CA GLY A 195 -17.23 1.68 -8.60
C GLY A 195 -16.75 3.10 -8.30
N GLY A 196 -17.40 3.80 -7.36
CA GLY A 196 -17.20 5.24 -7.10
C GLY A 196 -15.86 5.67 -6.46
N PHE A 197 -14.95 4.74 -6.17
CA PHE A 197 -13.64 5.01 -5.56
C PHE A 197 -12.51 4.26 -6.28
N ARG A 198 -11.25 4.59 -6.02
CA ARG A 198 -10.14 3.79 -6.55
C ARG A 198 -9.84 2.62 -5.62
N LEU A 199 -9.77 1.41 -6.15
CA LEU A 199 -9.50 0.20 -5.36
C LEU A 199 -8.13 -0.37 -5.71
N TYR A 200 -7.26 -0.44 -4.71
CA TYR A 200 -5.95 -1.04 -4.78
C TYR A 200 -5.88 -2.22 -3.81
N PHE A 201 -5.13 -3.25 -4.19
CA PHE A 201 -4.82 -4.36 -3.32
C PHE A 201 -3.38 -4.27 -2.84
N TYR A 202 -3.13 -4.65 -1.59
CA TYR A 202 -1.81 -4.74 -0.98
C TYR A 202 -1.45 -6.18 -0.62
N GLU A 203 -0.16 -6.44 -0.47
CA GLU A 203 0.40 -7.74 -0.06
C GLU A 203 0.79 -7.75 1.42
N VAL A 204 0.65 -8.90 2.06
CA VAL A 204 1.17 -9.20 3.41
C VAL A 204 2.01 -10.47 3.34
N ASP A 205 3.16 -10.47 4.01
CA ASP A 205 4.11 -11.59 4.07
C ASP A 205 4.28 -12.32 2.73
N ALA A 206 4.64 -11.57 1.68
CA ALA A 206 4.63 -12.06 0.30
C ALA A 206 5.40 -13.37 0.11
N GLY A 207 4.75 -14.35 -0.53
CA GLY A 207 5.25 -15.71 -0.71
C GLY A 207 4.92 -16.66 0.45
N SER A 208 4.71 -16.16 1.67
CA SER A 208 4.21 -16.94 2.80
C SER A 208 2.69 -16.87 2.92
N GLN A 209 2.13 -15.67 2.80
CA GLN A 209 0.69 -15.43 2.82
C GLN A 209 0.18 -15.02 1.44
N THR A 210 0.51 -13.82 1.00
CA THR A 210 0.09 -13.32 -0.31
C THR A 210 0.75 -14.11 -1.46
N GLN A 211 -0.08 -14.69 -2.34
CA GLN A 211 0.32 -15.55 -3.45
C GLN A 211 0.05 -14.91 -4.82
N GLY A 212 0.90 -15.20 -5.81
CA GLY A 212 0.70 -14.77 -7.20
C GLY A 212 0.68 -13.25 -7.42
N TYR A 213 1.28 -12.49 -6.50
CA TYR A 213 1.19 -11.03 -6.48
C TYR A 213 2.12 -10.38 -7.50
N ARG A 214 1.54 -9.54 -8.38
CA ARG A 214 2.27 -8.79 -9.41
C ARG A 214 1.89 -7.31 -9.34
N PRO A 215 2.60 -6.50 -8.55
CA PRO A 215 2.22 -5.11 -8.34
C PRO A 215 2.32 -4.28 -9.63
N THR A 216 1.34 -3.39 -9.80
CA THR A 216 1.24 -2.46 -10.93
C THR A 216 1.67 -1.05 -10.55
N ASP A 217 1.56 -0.72 -9.25
CA ASP A 217 1.76 0.62 -8.71
C ASP A 217 2.64 0.54 -7.46
N TYR A 218 3.46 1.57 -7.25
CA TYR A 218 4.43 1.64 -6.13
C TYR A 218 4.33 3.00 -5.46
N ILE A 219 4.39 3.01 -4.14
CA ILE A 219 4.44 4.23 -3.33
C ILE A 219 5.74 4.20 -2.54
N GLU A 220 6.60 5.19 -2.76
CA GLU A 220 7.82 5.35 -1.98
C GLU A 220 7.46 5.68 -0.53
N ILE A 221 8.04 4.95 0.43
CA ILE A 221 7.81 5.13 1.86
C ILE A 221 9.09 5.46 2.65
N THR A 222 10.22 5.69 1.98
CA THR A 222 11.53 5.93 2.60
C THR A 222 11.47 6.90 3.79
N ALA A 223 10.83 8.06 3.62
CA ALA A 223 10.76 9.12 4.64
C ALA A 223 9.86 8.79 5.84
N VAL A 224 8.92 7.86 5.70
CA VAL A 224 7.90 7.53 6.72
C VAL A 224 8.06 6.12 7.28
N ARG A 225 9.11 5.40 6.85
CA ARG A 225 9.34 4.00 7.20
C ARG A 225 9.42 3.76 8.71
N GLU A 226 10.06 4.66 9.46
CA GLU A 226 10.11 4.55 10.92
C GLU A 226 8.75 4.74 11.59
N LYS A 227 7.86 5.55 11.00
CA LYS A 227 6.48 5.67 11.49
C LYS A 227 5.67 4.40 11.22
N LYS A 228 5.84 3.80 10.03
CA LYS A 228 5.27 2.48 9.72
C LYS A 228 5.71 1.42 10.73
N LYS A 229 7.02 1.31 10.96
CA LYS A 229 7.60 0.40 11.96
C LYS A 229 6.98 0.64 13.33
N SER A 230 6.93 1.89 13.77
CA SER A 230 6.35 2.24 15.07
C SER A 230 4.89 1.79 15.20
N ALA A 231 4.09 1.93 14.13
CA ALA A 231 2.71 1.47 14.11
C ALA A 231 2.62 -0.06 14.22
N LEU A 232 3.38 -0.79 13.39
CA LEU A 232 3.41 -2.25 13.44
C LEU A 232 3.95 -2.78 14.78
N PHE A 233 4.93 -2.10 15.40
CA PHE A 233 5.52 -2.51 16.67
C PHE A 233 4.58 -2.27 17.86
N ALA A 234 3.48 -1.52 17.67
CA ALA A 234 2.41 -1.43 18.67
C ALA A 234 1.71 -2.78 18.88
N HIS A 235 1.74 -3.68 17.90
CA HIS A 235 1.20 -5.04 17.95
C HIS A 235 2.14 -5.99 18.68
N LYS A 236 2.37 -5.72 19.98
CA LYS A 236 3.32 -6.47 20.82
C LYS A 236 2.92 -7.92 20.99
N SER A 237 1.62 -8.18 21.13
CA SER A 237 1.07 -9.53 21.25
C SER A 237 1.31 -10.39 20.00
N GLN A 238 1.54 -9.75 18.85
CA GLN A 238 1.79 -10.39 17.56
C GLN A 238 3.26 -10.37 17.16
N HIS A 239 4.15 -9.91 18.05
CA HIS A 239 5.58 -9.78 17.76
C HIS A 239 5.84 -8.91 16.51
N GLY A 240 5.16 -7.76 16.37
CA GLY A 240 5.23 -6.93 15.16
C GLY A 240 6.65 -6.55 14.69
N GLU A 241 7.62 -6.46 15.60
CA GLU A 241 9.04 -6.25 15.27
C GLU A 241 9.67 -7.43 14.51
N GLU A 242 9.29 -8.65 14.88
CA GLU A 242 9.72 -9.89 14.23
C GLU A 242 9.06 -10.03 12.86
N ILE A 243 7.74 -9.78 12.77
CA ILE A 243 6.99 -9.75 11.50
C ILE A 243 7.68 -8.80 10.50
N TYR A 244 7.97 -7.58 10.96
CA TYR A 244 8.62 -6.58 10.12
C TYR A 244 9.98 -7.05 9.61
N ARG A 245 10.87 -7.51 10.50
CA ARG A 245 12.23 -7.92 10.12
C ARG A 245 12.24 -9.13 9.20
N ARG A 246 11.36 -10.10 9.43
CA ARG A 246 11.32 -11.34 8.64
C ARG A 246 10.71 -11.15 7.27
N HIS A 247 9.72 -10.26 7.15
CA HIS A 247 8.93 -10.14 5.93
C HIS A 247 8.98 -8.72 5.36
N HIS A 248 8.36 -7.77 6.04
CA HIS A 248 8.06 -6.46 5.44
C HIS A 248 9.28 -5.59 5.14
N GLU A 249 10.35 -5.67 5.93
CA GLU A 249 11.60 -4.94 5.64
C GLU A 249 12.20 -5.39 4.31
N LEU A 250 12.24 -6.71 4.07
CA LEU A 250 12.75 -7.31 2.84
C LEU A 250 11.86 -6.96 1.65
N MET A 251 10.54 -7.05 1.84
CA MET A 251 9.55 -6.69 0.83
C MET A 251 9.71 -5.23 0.41
N GLU A 252 9.70 -4.30 1.37
CA GLU A 252 9.81 -2.87 1.10
C GLU A 252 11.10 -2.49 0.38
N ASN A 253 12.22 -3.13 0.75
CA ASN A 253 13.51 -2.94 0.10
C ASN A 253 13.47 -3.48 -1.34
N PHE A 254 12.85 -4.64 -1.57
CA PHE A 254 12.72 -5.23 -2.89
C PHE A 254 11.83 -4.37 -3.80
N ARG A 255 10.65 -3.97 -3.32
CA ARG A 255 9.76 -3.04 -4.01
C ARG A 255 10.42 -1.68 -4.25
N GLY A 256 11.23 -1.21 -3.31
CA GLY A 256 12.07 -0.03 -3.48
C GLY A 256 13.00 -0.16 -4.69
N ARG A 257 13.68 -1.29 -4.84
CA ARG A 257 14.52 -1.57 -6.03
C ARG A 257 13.71 -1.57 -7.33
N GLU A 258 12.52 -2.17 -7.33
CA GLU A 258 11.63 -2.16 -8.50
C GLU A 258 11.22 -0.73 -8.89
N ALA A 259 10.97 0.13 -7.90
CA ALA A 259 10.58 1.53 -8.08
C ALA A 259 11.76 2.53 -8.15
N ARG A 260 13.01 2.06 -8.00
CA ARG A 260 14.25 2.88 -7.95
C ARG A 260 14.28 3.90 -6.80
N VAL A 261 13.82 3.48 -5.62
CA VAL A 261 13.86 4.22 -4.35
C VAL A 261 14.37 3.30 -3.23
N THR A 262 14.64 3.82 -2.04
CA THR A 262 15.17 3.00 -0.93
C THR A 262 14.14 2.00 -0.40
N ALA A 263 12.90 2.46 -0.16
CA ALA A 263 11.82 1.61 0.33
C ALA A 263 10.49 2.02 -0.34
N ALA A 264 9.71 1.03 -0.76
CA ALA A 264 8.38 1.26 -1.33
C ALA A 264 7.38 0.20 -0.87
N GLU A 265 6.11 0.58 -0.79
CA GLU A 265 4.98 -0.37 -0.76
C GLU A 265 4.43 -0.52 -2.18
N ALA A 266 3.90 -1.70 -2.49
CA ALA A 266 3.49 -2.05 -3.84
C ALA A 266 2.05 -2.54 -3.87
N PHE A 267 1.33 -2.15 -4.91
CA PHE A 267 -0.11 -2.29 -5.02
C PHE A 267 -0.53 -2.87 -6.36
N VAL A 268 -1.62 -3.63 -6.38
CA VAL A 268 -2.34 -4.00 -7.60
C VAL A 268 -3.58 -3.13 -7.72
N HIS A 269 -3.65 -2.30 -8.75
CA HIS A 269 -4.83 -1.49 -9.01
C HIS A 269 -5.91 -2.35 -9.68
N LEU A 270 -7.12 -2.39 -9.12
CA LEU A 270 -8.27 -3.00 -9.80
C LEU A 270 -8.68 -2.10 -10.95
N TYR A 271 -8.12 -2.37 -12.12
CA TYR A 271 -8.36 -1.59 -13.32
C TYR A 271 -9.56 -2.15 -14.08
N CYS A 272 -10.68 -1.44 -14.09
CA CYS A 272 -11.75 -1.68 -15.06
C CYS A 272 -11.41 -0.93 -16.35
N ASP A 273 -10.52 -1.48 -17.18
CA ASP A 273 -10.45 -1.03 -18.59
C ASP A 273 -11.66 -1.63 -19.31
N THR A 274 -12.53 -0.78 -19.85
CA THR A 274 -13.72 -1.20 -20.62
C THR A 274 -13.38 -1.67 -22.04
N SER A 275 -12.11 -1.91 -22.36
CA SER A 275 -11.72 -2.40 -23.68
C SER A 275 -11.48 -3.92 -23.59
N PRO A 276 -12.25 -4.75 -24.33
CA PRO A 276 -12.03 -6.18 -24.33
C PRO A 276 -10.63 -6.46 -24.87
N ALA A 277 -9.73 -6.91 -24.00
CA ALA A 277 -8.55 -7.61 -24.45
C ALA A 277 -9.04 -8.98 -24.94
N GLU A 278 -9.07 -9.17 -26.27
CA GLU A 278 -9.29 -10.48 -26.86
C GLU A 278 -8.28 -11.45 -26.23
N LEU A 279 -8.80 -12.48 -25.55
CA LEU A 279 -8.00 -13.61 -25.13
C LEU A 279 -7.43 -14.24 -26.41
N PRO A 280 -6.10 -14.28 -26.61
CA PRO A 280 -5.56 -15.06 -27.70
C PRO A 280 -5.92 -16.53 -27.43
N LEU A 281 -6.80 -17.07 -28.27
CA LEU A 281 -7.04 -18.50 -28.36
C LEU A 281 -5.71 -19.16 -28.77
N LEU A 282 -5.36 -20.22 -28.03
CA LEU A 282 -4.18 -21.07 -28.28
C LEU A 282 -4.24 -21.74 -29.65
#